data_AF-A0A3B9IH28-F1
#
_entry.id   AF-A0A3B9IH28-F1
#
_cell.length_a   1.000
_cell.length_b   1.000
_cell.length_c   1.000
_cell.angle_alpha   90.00
_cell.angle_beta   90.00
_cell.angle_gamma   90.00
#
_symmetry.space_group_name_H-M   'P 1'
#
loop_
_entity.id
_entity.type
_entity.pdbx_description
1 polymer ?
#
loop_
_entity_poly.entity_id
_entity_poly.type
_entity_poly.pdbx_seq_one_letter_code
_entity_poly.pdbx_strand_id
1 'polypeptide(L)' 'DIPALALTGPEADALRNGRPLRDMAVPEGRLVRATLDGRLVALARAEDGLLRSVRGFNLGATSAA' A
#
# COMPACT_ATOMS: atom_id res chain seq x y z
N ASP A 1 -16.02 -4.73 -0.63
CA ASP A 1 -14.89 -5.33 0.10
C ASP A 1 -13.59 -5.00 -0.63
N ILE A 2 -12.51 -4.67 0.09
CA ILE A 2 -11.21 -4.29 -0.51
C ILE A 2 -10.14 -5.29 -0.05
N PRO A 3 -9.50 -6.04 -0.96
CA PRO A 3 -8.50 -7.05 -0.59
C PRO A 3 -7.25 -6.40 0.02
N ALA A 4 -6.60 -7.11 0.94
CA ALA A 4 -5.33 -6.69 1.51
C ALA A 4 -4.16 -7.17 0.66
N LEU A 5 -3.14 -6.32 0.53
CA LEU A 5 -1.85 -6.63 -0.07
C LEU A 5 -0.78 -6.42 1.01
N ALA A 6 -0.15 -7.51 1.44
CA ALA A 6 0.99 -7.43 2.35
C ALA A 6 2.21 -6.88 1.61
N LEU A 7 2.87 -5.89 2.21
CA LEU A 7 4.08 -5.27 1.72
C LEU A 7 5.24 -5.56 2.65
N THR A 8 6.44 -5.55 2.09
CA THR A 8 7.69 -5.43 2.82
C THR A 8 7.88 -4.00 3.35
N GLY A 9 8.80 -3.82 4.30
CA GLY A 9 9.17 -2.48 4.81
C GLY A 9 9.56 -1.49 3.69
N PRO A 10 10.51 -1.84 2.80
CA PRO A 10 10.91 -0.97 1.69
C PRO A 10 9.78 -0.59 0.73
N GLU A 11 8.87 -1.53 0.43
CA GLU A 11 7.70 -1.29 -0.43
C GLU A 11 6.70 -0.34 0.23
N ALA A 12 6.43 -0.54 1.53
CA ALA A 12 5.57 0.33 2.31
C ALA A 12 6.13 1.76 2.38
N ASP A 13 7.44 1.89 2.61
CA ASP A 13 8.09 3.20 2.63
C ASP A 13 8.12 3.85 1.24
N ALA A 14 8.31 3.09 0.16
CA ALA A 14 8.17 3.61 -1.18
C ALA A 14 6.76 4.18 -1.44
N LEU A 15 5.72 3.41 -1.15
CA LEU A 15 4.32 3.85 -1.33
C LEU A 15 3.94 5.06 -0.47
N ARG A 16 4.43 5.13 0.77
CA ARG A 16 4.25 6.27 1.68
C ARG A 16 4.87 7.56 1.12
N ASN A 17 6.01 7.43 0.46
CA ASN A 17 6.72 8.54 -0.17
C ASN A 17 6.23 8.81 -1.61
N GLY A 18 5.08 8.25 -2.02
CA GLY A 18 4.50 8.45 -3.35
C GLY A 18 5.26 7.76 -4.48
N ARG A 19 6.22 6.88 -4.17
CA ARG A 19 6.93 6.09 -5.18
C ARG A 19 6.08 4.87 -5.54
N PRO A 20 5.75 4.67 -6.83
CA PRO A 20 4.96 3.51 -7.26
C PRO A 20 5.76 2.21 -7.14
N LEU A 21 5.05 1.11 -6.90
CA LEU A 21 5.63 -0.24 -6.94
C LEU A 21 5.37 -0.90 -8.30
N ARG A 22 6.27 -1.81 -8.69
CA ARG A 22 6.19 -2.61 -9.92
C ARG A 22 5.96 -4.08 -9.57
N ASP A 23 5.57 -4.87 -10.57
CA ASP A 23 5.49 -6.34 -10.47
C ASP A 23 4.58 -6.85 -9.35
N MET A 24 3.58 -6.05 -8.98
CA MET A 24 2.58 -6.42 -8.00
C MET A 24 1.53 -7.31 -8.64
N ALA A 25 1.18 -8.43 -8.00
CA ALA A 25 0.12 -9.34 -8.45
C ALA A 25 -1.28 -8.76 -8.20
N VAL A 26 -1.53 -7.55 -8.68
CA VAL A 26 -2.79 -6.79 -8.51
C VAL A 26 -3.35 -6.50 -9.91
N PRO A 27 -4.58 -6.94 -10.22
CA PRO A 27 -5.20 -6.66 -11.52
C PRO A 27 -5.32 -5.15 -11.79
N GLU A 28 -5.15 -4.76 -13.04
CA GLU A 28 -5.28 -3.36 -13.48
C GLU A 28 -6.62 -2.74 -13.02
N GLY A 29 -6.57 -1.52 -12.52
CA GLY A 29 -7.70 -0.78 -11.97
C GLY A 29 -8.18 -1.25 -10.59
N ARG A 30 -7.66 -2.35 -10.05
CA ARG A 30 -8.05 -2.89 -8.74
C ARG A 30 -7.51 -2.03 -7.60
N LEU A 31 -8.40 -1.67 -6.68
CA LEU A 31 -8.06 -1.03 -5.41
C LEU A 31 -7.69 -2.10 -4.36
N VAL A 32 -6.61 -1.87 -3.62
CA VAL A 32 -6.11 -2.74 -2.55
C VAL A 32 -5.80 -1.94 -1.28
N ARG A 33 -5.89 -2.63 -0.13
CA ARG A 33 -5.38 -2.15 1.16
C ARG A 33 -3.93 -2.62 1.30
N ALA A 34 -2.98 -1.73 1.10
CA ALA A 34 -1.57 -2.02 1.35
C ALA A 34 -1.31 -2.08 2.86
N THR A 35 -0.75 -3.18 3.34
CA THR A 35 -0.49 -3.42 4.77
C THR A 35 0.94 -3.82 5.02
N LEU A 36 1.54 -3.35 6.12
CA LEU A 36 2.82 -3.82 6.65
C LEU A 36 2.56 -4.40 8.05
N ASP A 37 2.92 -5.66 8.27
CA ASP A 37 2.69 -6.36 9.54
C ASP A 37 1.25 -6.24 10.06
N GLY A 38 0.28 -6.35 9.15
CA GLY A 38 -1.15 -6.21 9.44
C GLY A 38 -1.65 -4.78 9.65
N ARG A 39 -0.77 -3.78 9.68
CA ARG A 39 -1.12 -2.35 9.79
C ARG A 39 -1.34 -1.73 8.41
N LEU A 40 -2.46 -1.04 8.23
CA LEU A 40 -2.76 -0.32 6.99
C LEU A 40 -1.76 0.80 6.76
N VAL A 41 -1.08 0.79 5.61
CA VAL A 41 -0.10 1.83 5.23
C VAL A 41 -0.61 2.74 4.13
N ALA A 42 -1.38 2.21 3.17
CA ALA A 42 -1.97 2.99 2.08
C ALA A 42 -3.21 2.29 1.50
N LEU A 43 -4.10 3.06 0.89
CA LEU A 43 -4.94 2.58 -0.21
C LEU A 43 -4.16 2.77 -1.50
N ALA A 44 -4.05 1.71 -2.29
CA ALA A 44 -3.31 1.73 -3.53
C ALA A 44 -4.11 1.12 -4.68
N ARG A 45 -3.88 1.58 -5.91
CA ARG A 45 -4.55 1.12 -7.11
C ARG A 45 -3.51 0.74 -8.16
N ALA A 46 -3.74 -0.37 -8.85
CA ALA A 46 -2.94 -0.73 -10.02
C ALA A 46 -3.38 0.13 -11.20
N GLU A 47 -2.45 0.92 -11.74
CA GLU A 47 -2.63 1.79 -12.91
C GLU A 47 -1.36 1.76 -13.76
N ASP A 48 -1.50 1.47 -15.04
CA ASP A 48 -0.41 1.35 -16.02
C ASP A 48 0.66 0.31 -15.61
N GLY A 49 0.23 -0.81 -15.01
CA GLY A 49 1.14 -1.84 -14.48
C GLY A 49 1.94 -1.40 -13.25
N LEU A 50 1.57 -0.27 -12.64
CA LEU A 50 2.19 0.26 -11.42
C LEU A 50 1.18 0.29 -10.29
N LEU A 51 1.61 -0.08 -9.09
CA LEU A 51 0.80 0.12 -7.89
C LEU A 51 1.07 1.51 -7.31
N ARG A 52 0.07 2.40 -7.38
CA ARG A 52 0.17 3.80 -6.94
C ARG A 52 -0.66 4.02 -5.68
N SER A 53 -0.14 4.81 -4.74
CA SER A 53 -0.91 5.22 -3.57
C SER A 53 -2.00 6.20 -3.97
N VAL A 54 -3.25 5.84 -3.71
CA VAL A 54 -4.42 6.73 -3.81
C VAL A 54 -4.53 7.55 -2.52
N ARG A 55 -4.21 6.93 -1.39
CA ARG A 55 -4.17 7.60 -0.08
C ARG A 55 -3.14 6.94 0.83
N GLY A 56 -2.13 7.69 1.25
CA GLY A 56 -1.20 7.27 2.30
C GLY A 56 -1.81 7.46 3.68
N PHE A 57 -1.54 6.54 4.60
CA PHE A 57 -1.85 6.71 6.01
C PHE A 57 -0.55 6.90 6.79
N ASN A 58 -0.34 8.11 7.32
CA ASN A 58 0.68 8.39 8.31
C ASN A 58 0.20 7.88 9.67
N LEU A 59 0.09 6.57 9.80
CA LEU A 59 -0.17 5.97 11.10
C LEU A 59 1.14 5.95 11.87
N GLY A 60 1.52 7.10 12.47
CA GLY A 60 2.55 7.13 13.51
C GLY A 60 2.28 6.01 14.50
N ALA A 61 3.31 5.26 14.87
CA ALA A 61 3.19 4.08 15.74
C ALA A 61 2.20 4.41 16.85
N THR A 62 1.04 3.75 16.85
CA THR A 62 0.09 3.92 17.93
C THR A 62 0.80 3.30 19.11
N SER A 63 1.29 4.13 20.03
CA SER A 63 1.67 3.70 21.35
C SER A 63 0.48 2.93 21.89
N ALA A 64 0.59 1.61 21.96
CA ALA A 64 -0.26 0.84 22.83
C ALA A 64 0.10 1.30 24.24
N ALA A 65 -0.79 2.08 24.86
CA ALA A 65 -0.80 2.33 26.29
C ALA A 65 -1.68 1.26 26.95
#